data_AF-A0A8T8K1Z9-F1
#
_entry.id   AF-A0A8T8K1Z9-F1
#
_cell.length_a   1.000
_cell.length_b   1.000
_cell.length_c   1.000
_cell.angle_alpha   90.00
_cell.angle_beta   90.00
_cell.angle_gamma   90.00
#
_symmetry.space_group_name_H-M   'P 1'
#
loop_
_entity.id
_entity.type
_entity.pdbx_description
1 polymer ?
#
loop_
_entity_poly.entity_id
_entity_poly.type
_entity_poly.pdbx_seq_one_letter_code
_entity_poly.pdbx_strand_id
1 'polypeptide(L)'
;MVKVIKKRGSVEGFKPSKIKKSLEKAAIDAGYSVNEKKEILDSVYATINKKLDEKDEVKTDTIRACLLNELDKCEPYIARSWRSFDKRYKSPL
;
A
#
# COMPACT_ATOMS: atom_id res chain seq x y z
N MET A 1 -11.39 15.46 -3.05
CA MET A 1 -10.16 14.88 -3.64
C MET A 1 -9.15 14.73 -2.51
N VAL A 2 -8.86 13.49 -2.10
CA VAL A 2 -8.01 13.20 -0.93
C VAL A 2 -6.60 13.74 -1.15
N LYS A 3 -6.08 14.50 -0.20
CA LYS A 3 -4.69 15.01 -0.22
C LYS A 3 -3.76 14.01 0.45
N VAL A 4 -2.65 13.68 -0.20
CA VAL A 4 -1.61 12.79 0.35
C VAL A 4 -0.39 13.61 0.75
N ILE A 5 -0.10 13.64 2.05
CA ILE A 5 1.11 14.27 2.58
C ILE A 5 2.30 13.31 2.42
N LYS A 6 3.35 13.76 1.76
CA LYS A 6 4.62 13.05 1.61
C LYS A 6 5.50 13.24 2.84
N LYS A 7 6.52 12.38 2.97
CA LYS A 7 7.51 12.43 4.07
C LYS A 7 8.19 13.80 4.21
N ARG A 8 8.40 14.53 3.10
CA ARG A 8 9.01 15.87 3.08
C ARG A 8 8.00 17.03 3.10
N GLY A 9 6.73 16.77 3.41
CA GLY A 9 5.69 17.79 3.50
C GLY A 9 5.04 18.21 2.17
N SER A 10 5.51 17.71 1.02
CA SER A 10 4.82 17.94 -0.25
C SER A 10 3.47 17.24 -0.27
N VAL A 11 2.48 17.88 -0.89
CA VAL A 11 1.11 17.38 -1.01
C VAL A 11 0.85 16.99 -2.46
N GLU A 12 0.33 15.78 -2.67
CA GLU A 12 -0.19 15.37 -3.97
C GLU A 12 -1.64 14.90 -3.85
N GLY A 13 -2.38 14.97 -4.94
CA GLY A 13 -3.66 14.28 -5.02
C GLY A 13 -3.49 12.77 -4.90
N PHE A 14 -4.34 12.11 -4.13
CA PHE A 14 -4.39 10.66 -4.06
C PHE A 14 -4.60 10.07 -5.46
N LYS A 15 -3.73 9.13 -5.84
CA LYS A 15 -3.81 8.40 -7.11
C LYS A 15 -4.01 6.91 -6.80
N PRO A 16 -5.23 6.38 -6.94
CA PRO A 16 -5.52 4.98 -6.65
C PRO A 16 -4.59 4.01 -7.42
N SER A 17 -4.25 4.36 -8.67
CA SER A 17 -3.32 3.58 -9.50
C SER A 17 -1.92 3.38 -8.90
N LYS A 18 -1.44 4.27 -8.01
CA LYS A 18 -0.15 4.09 -7.31
C LYS A 18 -0.23 2.98 -6.27
N ILE A 19 -1.37 2.84 -5.58
CA ILE A 19 -1.60 1.80 -4.59
C ILE A 19 -1.63 0.43 -5.26
N LYS A 20 -2.42 0.32 -6.33
CA LYS A 20 -2.51 -0.91 -7.12
C LYS A 20 -1.14 -1.39 -7.60
N LYS A 21 -0.35 -0.51 -8.23
CA LYS A 21 1.01 -0.85 -8.68
C LYS A 21 1.95 -1.29 -7.55
N SER A 22 1.80 -0.69 -6.37
CA SER A 22 2.64 -1.01 -5.21
C SER A 22 2.27 -2.38 -4.62
N LEU A 23 0.99 -2.72 -4.60
CA LEU A 23 0.46 -4.04 -4.22
C LEU A 23 0.91 -5.14 -5.19
N GLU A 24 0.76 -4.90 -6.50
CA GLU A 24 1.20 -5.84 -7.55
C GLU A 24 2.71 -6.12 -7.44
N LYS A 25 3.50 -5.07 -7.23
CA LYS A 25 4.95 -5.22 -7.03
C LYS A 25 5.28 -6.03 -5.78
N ALA A 26 4.60 -5.78 -4.67
CA ALA A 26 4.83 -6.54 -3.43
C ALA A 26 4.44 -8.02 -3.58
N ALA A 27 3.42 -8.34 -4.39
CA ALA A 27 3.07 -9.71 -4.72
C ALA A 27 4.18 -10.41 -5.53
N ILE A 28 4.70 -9.73 -6.55
CA ILE A 28 5.83 -10.22 -7.37
C ILE A 28 7.08 -10.41 -6.51
N ASP A 29 7.41 -9.43 -5.68
CA ASP A 29 8.55 -9.50 -4.76
C ASP A 29 8.39 -10.61 -3.70
N ALA A 30 7.16 -11.04 -3.42
CA ALA A 30 6.86 -12.19 -2.56
C ALA A 30 6.87 -13.54 -3.28
N GLY A 31 7.11 -13.54 -4.60
CA GLY A 31 7.17 -14.76 -5.43
C GLY A 31 5.84 -15.17 -6.05
N TYR A 32 4.81 -14.33 -5.96
CA TYR A 32 3.50 -14.60 -6.54
C TYR A 32 3.33 -13.92 -7.91
N SER A 33 2.49 -14.50 -8.75
CA SER A 33 1.98 -13.77 -9.90
C SER A 33 0.83 -12.83 -9.49
N VAL A 34 0.67 -11.71 -10.19
CA VAL A 34 -0.45 -10.79 -9.95
C VAL A 34 -1.80 -11.50 -10.14
N ASN A 35 -1.90 -12.40 -11.13
CA ASN A 35 -3.13 -13.12 -11.41
C ASN A 35 -3.50 -14.08 -10.27
N GLU A 36 -2.53 -14.80 -9.71
CA GLU A 36 -2.75 -15.72 -8.59
C GLU A 36 -3.32 -15.01 -7.35
N LYS A 37 -2.85 -13.79 -7.08
CA LYS A 37 -3.29 -13.01 -5.91
C LYS A 37 -4.31 -11.93 -6.24
N LYS A 38 -4.86 -11.92 -7.46
CA LYS A 38 -5.71 -10.83 -7.96
C LYS A 38 -6.86 -10.50 -7.02
N GLU A 39 -7.62 -11.50 -6.57
CA GLU A 39 -8.77 -11.31 -5.68
C GLU A 39 -8.36 -10.67 -4.34
N ILE A 40 -7.23 -11.12 -3.78
CA ILE A 40 -6.68 -10.57 -2.54
C ILE A 40 -6.24 -9.12 -2.76
N LEU A 41 -5.51 -8.84 -3.85
CA LEU A 41 -5.04 -7.50 -4.18
C LEU A 41 -6.20 -6.53 -4.43
N ASP A 42 -7.23 -6.96 -5.16
CA ASP A 42 -8.43 -6.16 -5.44
C ASP A 42 -9.24 -5.90 -4.15
N SER A 43 -9.35 -6.88 -3.26
CA SER A 43 -10.00 -6.72 -1.95
C SER A 43 -9.27 -5.73 -1.04
N VAL A 44 -7.94 -5.84 -0.94
CA VAL A 44 -7.10 -4.89 -0.19
C VAL A 44 -7.21 -3.49 -0.80
N TYR A 45 -7.14 -3.38 -2.12
CA TYR A 45 -7.29 -2.11 -2.83
C TYR A 45 -8.64 -1.44 -2.56
N ALA A 46 -9.75 -2.19 -2.66
CA ALA A 46 -11.10 -1.69 -2.38
C ALA A 46 -11.23 -1.20 -0.92
N THR A 47 -10.71 -1.97 0.04
CA THR A 47 -10.72 -1.62 1.47
C THR A 47 -9.97 -0.32 1.74
N ILE A 48 -8.81 -0.15 1.10
CA ILE A 48 -8.00 1.06 1.27
C ILE A 48 -8.67 2.26 0.62
N ASN A 49 -9.19 2.15 -0.60
CA ASN A 49 -9.90 3.27 -1.23
C ASN A 49 -11.09 3.73 -0.38
N LYS A 50 -11.90 2.80 0.13
CA LYS A 50 -13.01 3.13 1.03
C LYS A 50 -12.54 3.90 2.28
N LYS A 51 -11.46 3.44 2.93
CA LYS A 51 -10.87 4.12 4.09
C LYS A 51 -10.27 5.49 3.78
N LEU A 52 -9.91 5.74 2.52
CA LEU A 52 -9.32 7.00 2.08
C LEU A 52 -10.37 8.00 1.60
N ASP A 53 -11.46 7.52 1.01
CA ASP A 53 -12.59 8.36 0.60
C ASP A 53 -13.27 9.04 1.80
N GLU A 54 -13.18 8.45 2.99
CA GLU A 54 -13.65 9.03 4.26
C GLU A 54 -12.71 10.12 4.83
N LYS A 55 -11.59 10.45 4.15
CA LYS A 55 -10.58 11.39 4.65
C LYS A 55 -10.29 12.52 3.66
N ASP A 56 -10.23 13.75 4.16
CA ASP A 56 -9.79 14.89 3.34
C ASP A 56 -8.26 14.89 3.12
N GLU A 57 -7.51 14.42 4.11
CA GLU A 57 -6.05 14.43 4.10
C GLU A 57 -5.47 13.18 4.79
N VAL A 58 -4.43 12.60 4.19
CA VAL A 58 -3.80 11.37 4.69
C VAL A 58 -2.29 11.42 4.50
N LYS A 59 -1.54 10.98 5.52
CA LYS A 59 -0.08 10.80 5.38
C LYS A 59 0.22 9.54 4.57
N THR A 60 1.27 9.59 3.77
CA THR A 60 1.77 8.40 3.03
C THR A 60 2.07 7.23 3.95
N ASP A 61 2.57 7.50 5.16
CA ASP A 61 2.87 6.48 6.16
C ASP A 61 1.59 5.84 6.72
N THR A 62 0.51 6.60 6.87
CA THR A 62 -0.80 6.08 7.27
C THR A 62 -1.38 5.16 6.19
N ILE A 63 -1.32 5.56 4.91
CA ILE A 63 -1.77 4.69 3.81
C ILE A 63 -1.01 3.36 3.85
N ARG A 64 0.31 3.43 4.06
CA ARG A 64 1.16 2.24 4.14
C ARG A 64 0.82 1.35 5.32
N ALA A 65 0.62 1.94 6.51
CA ALA A 65 0.23 1.17 7.70
C ALA A 65 -1.10 0.45 7.48
N CYS A 66 -2.08 1.13 6.87
CA CYS A 66 -3.35 0.51 6.51
C CYS A 66 -3.16 -0.66 5.52
N LEU A 67 -2.35 -0.49 4.48
CA LEU A 67 -2.05 -1.56 3.51
C LEU A 67 -1.43 -2.78 4.17
N LEU A 68 -0.38 -2.58 4.98
CA LEU A 68 0.30 -3.67 5.67
C LEU A 68 -0.64 -4.38 6.64
N ASN A 69 -1.47 -3.64 7.38
CA ASN A 69 -2.43 -4.23 8.31
C ASN A 69 -3.50 -5.06 7.62
N GLU A 70 -3.96 -4.69 6.42
CA GLU A 70 -4.89 -5.56 5.67
C GLU A 70 -4.17 -6.76 5.06
N LEU A 71 -2.97 -6.56 4.50
CA LEU A 71 -2.16 -7.68 4.00
C LEU A 71 -1.80 -8.67 5.11
N ASP A 72 -1.55 -8.23 6.35
CA ASP A 72 -1.30 -9.14 7.47
C ASP A 72 -2.50 -10.05 7.79
N LYS A 73 -3.72 -9.65 7.42
CA LYS A 73 -4.93 -10.46 7.65
C LYS A 73 -5.18 -11.44 6.52
N CYS A 74 -4.95 -11.03 5.28
CA CYS A 74 -5.32 -11.83 4.11
C CYS A 74 -4.13 -12.53 3.44
N GLU A 75 -2.95 -11.91 3.41
CA GLU A 75 -1.75 -12.47 2.79
C GLU A 75 -0.44 -11.99 3.48
N PRO A 76 -0.09 -12.58 4.63
CA PRO A 76 1.03 -12.13 5.46
C PRO A 76 2.40 -12.21 4.77
N TYR A 77 2.57 -13.09 3.79
CA TYR A 77 3.84 -13.23 3.05
C TYR A 77 4.11 -12.01 2.17
N ILE A 78 3.08 -11.45 1.53
CA ILE A 78 3.20 -10.19 0.79
C ILE A 78 3.54 -9.04 1.75
N ALA A 79 2.89 -8.97 2.92
CA ALA A 79 3.20 -7.97 3.93
C ALA A 79 4.66 -8.07 4.42
N ARG A 80 5.17 -9.28 4.61
CA ARG A 80 6.56 -9.53 5.00
C ARG A 80 7.55 -9.11 3.90
N SER A 81 7.25 -9.44 2.64
CA SER A 81 8.09 -9.01 1.50
C SER A 81 8.13 -7.49 1.41
N TRP A 82 6.98 -6.83 1.52
CA TRP A 82 6.89 -5.37 1.57
C TRP A 82 7.73 -4.77 2.69
N ARG A 83 7.63 -5.29 3.93
CA ARG A 83 8.46 -4.81 5.05
C ARG A 83 9.96 -4.97 4.79
N SER A 84 10.34 -6.05 4.11
CA SER A 84 11.74 -6.31 3.73
C SER A 84 12.22 -5.30 2.69
N PHE A 85 11.39 -4.97 1.69
CA PHE A 85 11.64 -3.87 0.75
C PHE A 85 11.78 -2.55 1.50
N ASP A 86 10.84 -2.22 2.39
CA ASP A 86 10.89 -1.00 3.19
C ASP A 86 12.19 -0.91 4.00
N LYS A 87 12.64 -2.01 4.63
CA LYS A 87 13.92 -2.02 5.37
C LYS A 87 15.13 -1.78 4.47
N ARG A 88 15.09 -2.23 3.21
CA ARG A 88 16.19 -2.05 2.23
C ARG A 88 16.24 -0.64 1.64
N TYR A 89 15.09 0.00 1.44
CA TYR A 89 14.98 1.26 0.68
C TYR A 89 14.56 2.47 1.53
N LYS A 90 14.08 2.24 2.75
CA LYS A 90 13.95 3.28 3.76
C LYS A 90 15.06 3.09 4.79
N SER A 91 16.21 3.69 4.52
CA SER A 91 17.14 3.98 5.61
C SER A 91 16.41 4.80 6.68
N PRO A 92 16.60 4.51 7.97
CA PRO A 92 16.49 5.56 8.96
C PRO A 92 17.54 6.62 8.54
N LEU A 93 17.09 7.84 8.32
CA LEU A 93 18.03 8.96 8.47
C LEU A 93 18.40 9.01 9.94
#